data_AF-A0A0D2PNB4-F1
#
_entry.id   AF-A0A0D2PNB4-F1
#
_cell.length_a   1.000
_cell.length_b   1.000
_cell.length_c   1.000
_cell.angle_alpha   90.00
_cell.angle_beta   90.00
_cell.angle_gamma   90.00
#
_symmetry.space_group_name_H-M   'P 1'
#
loop_
_entity.id
_entity.type
_entity.pdbx_description
1 polymer ?
#
loop_
_entity_poly.entity_id
_entity_poly.type
_entity_poly.pdbx_seq_one_letter_code
_entity_poly.pdbx_strand_id
1 'polypeptide(L)'
;MTFASRYPATIDIPHDHPLIYFHGRGDSSPGTWNGSDFKVNIENLKSFALNLGPHTTAPFASVGVSITGAPFSTFNASAGLNDIPLDVVTSLVTVNVAQTLVRINVEGSVSNRINLENITLNAVWAPVIGPTL
;
A
#
# COMPACT_ATOMS: atom_id res chain seq x y z
N MET A 1 36.74 -2.87 4.10
CA MET A 1 35.55 -3.74 4.25
C MET A 1 34.40 -2.85 4.65
N THR A 2 33.47 -2.57 3.72
CA THR A 2 32.31 -1.71 3.98
C THR A 2 31.11 -2.63 4.09
N PHE A 3 30.47 -2.68 5.26
CA PHE A 3 29.24 -3.43 5.44
C PHE A 3 28.12 -2.67 4.71
N ALA A 4 27.64 -3.23 3.59
CA ALA A 4 26.42 -2.75 2.96
C ALA A 4 25.27 -2.85 3.99
N SER A 5 24.56 -1.74 4.18
CA SER A 5 23.38 -1.62 5.04
C SER A 5 22.40 -2.77 4.78
N ARG A 6 22.05 -3.51 5.84
CA ARG A 6 21.09 -4.65 5.81
C ARG A 6 19.62 -4.23 5.90
N TYR A 7 19.30 -2.94 5.75
CA TYR A 7 17.91 -2.55 5.59
C TYR A 7 17.46 -3.03 4.22
N PRO A 8 16.33 -3.78 4.11
CA PRO A 8 15.74 -3.98 2.80
C PRO A 8 15.57 -2.58 2.23
N ALA A 9 16.15 -2.34 1.05
CA ALA A 9 15.88 -1.08 0.36
C ALA A 9 14.35 -0.93 0.30
N THR A 10 13.85 0.29 0.33
CA THR A 10 12.42 0.57 0.13
C THR A 10 12.25 1.25 -1.22
N ILE A 11 11.14 0.98 -1.89
CA ILE A 11 10.75 1.68 -3.12
C ILE A 11 9.58 2.58 -2.76
N ASP A 12 9.73 3.87 -3.04
CA ASP A 12 8.65 4.83 -2.94
C ASP A 12 8.03 5.00 -4.33
N ILE A 13 6.76 4.66 -4.44
CA ILE A 13 5.96 4.81 -5.65
C ILE A 13 5.09 6.05 -5.47
N PRO A 14 5.29 7.12 -6.25
CA PRO A 14 4.47 8.32 -6.14
C PRO A 14 3.02 8.02 -6.52
N HIS A 15 2.07 8.79 -5.98
CA HIS A 15 0.63 8.59 -6.20
C HIS A 15 0.22 8.55 -7.68
N ASP A 16 0.92 9.24 -8.58
CA ASP A 16 0.61 9.28 -10.01
C ASP A 16 1.31 8.18 -10.84
N HIS A 17 1.98 7.24 -10.18
CA HIS A 17 2.74 6.20 -10.87
C HIS A 17 1.82 5.25 -11.67
N PRO A 18 2.19 4.85 -12.91
CA PRO A 18 1.35 4.02 -13.78
C PRO A 18 1.05 2.61 -13.27
N LEU A 19 1.69 2.19 -12.17
CA LEU A 19 1.43 0.90 -11.51
C LEU A 19 0.31 0.99 -10.48
N ILE A 20 -0.18 2.19 -10.18
CA ILE A 20 -1.33 2.43 -9.33
C ILE A 20 -2.57 2.55 -10.22
N TYR A 21 -3.48 1.60 -10.07
CA TYR A 21 -4.74 1.58 -10.81
C TYR A 21 -5.86 2.14 -9.94
N PHE A 22 -6.32 3.33 -10.29
CA PHE A 22 -7.42 4.02 -9.60
C PHE A 22 -8.80 3.58 -10.13
N HIS A 23 -9.80 3.46 -9.25
CA HIS A 23 -11.22 3.38 -9.64
C HIS A 23 -12.06 4.37 -8.84
N GLY A 24 -13.22 4.74 -9.40
CA GLY A 24 -14.14 5.70 -8.80
C GLY A 24 -13.75 7.15 -9.11
N ARG A 25 -13.81 8.02 -8.10
CA ARG A 25 -13.37 9.43 -8.21
C ARG A 25 -11.89 9.64 -7.87
N GLY A 26 -11.13 8.56 -7.64
CA GLY A 26 -9.69 8.62 -7.56
C GLY A 26 -9.14 8.93 -8.96
N ASP A 27 -8.48 10.06 -9.10
CA ASP A 27 -7.71 10.42 -10.29
C ASP A 27 -6.22 10.53 -9.90
N SER A 28 -5.38 11.05 -10.79
CA SER A 28 -3.95 11.28 -10.51
C SER A 28 -3.72 12.44 -9.52
N SER A 29 -4.76 13.04 -8.95
CA SER A 29 -4.62 13.99 -7.85
C SER A 29 -4.26 13.24 -6.58
N PRO A 30 -3.41 13.81 -5.71
CA PRO A 30 -3.10 13.18 -4.42
C PRO A 30 -4.33 13.08 -3.50
N GLY A 31 -5.36 13.90 -3.72
CA GLY A 31 -6.57 13.93 -2.89
C GLY A 31 -7.64 12.96 -3.35
N THR A 32 -7.86 11.89 -2.59
CA THR A 32 -8.86 10.86 -2.88
C THR A 32 -9.99 10.87 -1.84
N TRP A 33 -11.23 10.89 -2.31
CA TRP A 33 -12.44 11.01 -1.48
C TRP A 33 -13.18 9.67 -1.35
N ASN A 34 -14.03 9.56 -0.33
CA ASN A 34 -14.90 8.39 -0.10
C ASN A 34 -15.59 7.87 -1.39
N GLY A 35 -15.58 6.56 -1.58
CA GLY A 35 -16.09 5.87 -2.78
C GLY A 35 -15.06 5.71 -3.89
N SER A 36 -13.82 6.14 -3.64
CA SER A 36 -12.68 5.88 -4.51
C SER A 36 -11.85 4.72 -3.98
N ASP A 37 -11.25 3.98 -4.90
CA ASP A 37 -10.30 2.93 -4.57
C ASP A 37 -9.05 3.06 -5.46
N PHE A 38 -7.97 2.43 -5.01
CA PHE A 38 -6.86 2.12 -5.88
C PHE A 38 -6.34 0.73 -5.58
N LYS A 39 -5.65 0.16 -6.56
CA LYS A 39 -5.01 -1.15 -6.42
C LYS A 39 -3.61 -1.12 -7.01
N VAL A 40 -2.73 -1.88 -6.38
CA VAL A 40 -1.36 -2.13 -6.83
C VAL A 40 -1.08 -3.61 -6.74
N ASN A 41 -0.31 -4.10 -7.70
CA ASN A 41 0.07 -5.50 -7.77
C ASN A 41 1.57 -5.60 -7.59
N ILE A 42 1.99 -6.33 -6.56
CA ILE A 42 3.37 -6.27 -6.04
C ILE A 42 3.89 -7.69 -5.89
N GLU A 43 5.06 -7.94 -6.48
CA GLU A 43 5.73 -9.22 -6.34
C GLU A 43 6.49 -9.29 -5.02
N ASN A 44 6.41 -10.44 -4.34
CA ASN A 44 7.11 -10.71 -3.09
C ASN A 44 6.93 -9.60 -2.03
N LEU A 45 5.68 -9.15 -1.83
CA LEU A 45 5.35 -8.13 -0.84
C LEU A 45 5.67 -8.62 0.59
N LYS A 46 6.43 -7.81 1.32
CA LYS A 46 6.82 -8.04 2.73
C LYS A 46 6.47 -6.86 3.63
N SER A 47 6.45 -5.65 3.09
CA SER A 47 6.06 -4.45 3.80
C SER A 47 5.33 -3.50 2.85
N PHE A 48 4.29 -2.86 3.37
CA PHE A 48 3.47 -1.91 2.64
C PHE A 48 3.12 -0.76 3.58
N ALA A 49 3.39 0.46 3.16
CA ALA A 49 3.01 1.65 3.91
C ALA A 49 2.42 2.71 2.99
N LEU A 50 1.48 3.48 3.54
CA LEU A 50 0.88 4.64 2.90
C LEU A 50 1.48 5.90 3.51
N ASN A 51 2.12 6.73 2.70
CA ASN A 51 2.48 8.08 3.11
C ASN A 51 1.36 9.05 2.71
N LEU A 52 0.72 9.63 3.72
CA LEU A 52 -0.45 10.49 3.54
C LEU A 52 -0.09 11.94 3.88
N GLY A 53 -0.41 12.86 2.99
CA GLY A 53 -0.15 14.28 3.20
C GLY A 53 -1.14 14.96 4.15
N PRO A 54 -0.92 16.27 4.42
CA PRO A 54 -1.61 17.02 5.46
C PRO A 54 -3.11 17.29 5.20
N HIS A 55 -3.60 16.99 4.00
CA HIS A 55 -5.02 17.11 3.64
C HIS A 55 -5.84 15.84 3.90
N THR A 56 -5.25 14.85 4.58
CA THR A 56 -5.94 13.67 5.08
C THR A 56 -6.85 14.04 6.25
N THR A 57 -8.02 13.41 6.35
CA THR A 57 -8.97 13.65 7.43
C THR A 57 -8.31 13.44 8.80
N ALA A 58 -8.42 14.44 9.68
CA ALA A 58 -7.86 14.41 11.02
C ALA A 58 -8.94 14.08 12.08
N PRO A 59 -8.59 13.40 13.19
CA PRO A 59 -7.26 12.86 13.50
C PRO A 59 -6.94 11.58 12.72
N PHE A 60 -7.96 10.88 12.22
CA PHE A 60 -7.82 9.66 11.45
C PHE A 60 -8.79 9.63 10.26
N ALA A 61 -8.29 9.16 9.13
CA ALA A 61 -9.06 8.73 7.98
C ALA A 61 -9.27 7.21 8.04
N SER A 62 -10.49 6.76 7.77
CA SER A 62 -10.84 5.33 7.71
C SER A 62 -10.41 4.77 6.36
N VAL A 63 -9.51 3.80 6.35
CA VAL A 63 -8.97 3.19 5.13
C VAL A 63 -9.19 1.69 5.20
N GLY A 64 -9.93 1.12 4.26
CA GLY A 64 -10.00 -0.33 4.15
C GLY A 64 -8.87 -0.86 3.27
N VAL A 65 -8.37 -2.03 3.65
CA VAL A 65 -7.30 -2.73 2.97
C VAL A 65 -7.75 -4.15 2.67
N SER A 66 -7.60 -4.57 1.42
CA SER A 66 -7.80 -5.95 0.98
C SER A 66 -6.52 -6.47 0.32
N ILE A 67 -6.11 -7.68 0.68
CA ILE A 67 -4.93 -8.34 0.13
C ILE A 67 -5.34 -9.62 -0.58
N THR A 68 -4.98 -9.76 -1.85
CA THR A 68 -5.19 -10.96 -2.68
C THR A 68 -6.64 -11.46 -2.64
N GLY A 69 -7.60 -10.54 -2.65
CA GLY A 69 -9.03 -10.86 -2.65
C GLY A 69 -9.62 -11.20 -1.28
N ALA A 70 -8.85 -11.11 -0.20
CA ALA A 70 -9.37 -11.18 1.16
C ALA A 70 -10.41 -10.07 1.42
N PRO A 71 -11.33 -10.25 2.39
CA PRO A 71 -12.23 -9.19 2.82
C PRO A 71 -11.48 -7.93 3.24
N PHE A 72 -12.10 -6.76 3.06
CA PHE A 72 -11.52 -5.50 3.52
C PHE A 72 -11.43 -5.48 5.04
N SER A 73 -10.27 -5.07 5.54
CA SER A 73 -10.03 -4.75 6.94
C SER A 73 -9.82 -3.24 7.07
N THR A 74 -10.56 -2.61 7.98
CA THR A 74 -10.52 -1.15 8.16
C THR A 74 -9.41 -0.75 9.14
N PHE A 75 -8.64 0.27 8.77
CA PHE A 75 -7.56 0.85 9.55
C PHE A 75 -7.74 2.37 9.68
N ASN A 76 -7.33 2.90 10.82
CA ASN A 76 -7.26 4.34 11.05
C ASN A 76 -5.90 4.84 10.58
N ALA A 77 -5.87 5.63 9.50
CA ALA A 77 -4.67 6.24 8.97
C ALA A 77 -4.63 7.73 9.32
N SER A 78 -3.44 8.29 9.53
CA SER A 78 -3.23 9.72 9.80
C SER A 78 -2.28 10.32 8.77
N ALA A 79 -2.08 11.64 8.79
CA ALA A 79 -1.03 12.24 7.97
C ALA A 79 0.36 11.74 8.41
N GLY A 80 1.23 11.51 7.45
CA GLY A 80 2.53 10.84 7.61
C GLY A 80 2.52 9.39 7.15
N LEU A 81 3.51 8.64 7.61
CA LEU A 81 3.70 7.23 7.25
C LEU A 81 2.78 6.33 8.08
N ASN A 82 2.00 5.49 7.38
CA ASN A 82 1.10 4.51 8.00
C ASN A 82 1.47 3.11 7.52
N ASP A 83 2.03 2.30 8.40
CA ASP A 83 2.32 0.90 8.13
C ASP A 83 1.03 0.08 8.09
N ILE A 84 0.88 -0.72 7.03
CA ILE A 84 -0.26 -1.62 6.89
C ILE A 84 0.17 -3.01 7.36
N PRO A 85 -0.41 -3.53 8.45
CA PRO A 85 -0.02 -4.83 9.00
C PRO A 85 -0.52 -5.94 8.08
N LEU A 86 0.38 -6.47 7.25
CA LEU A 86 0.05 -7.48 6.25
C LEU A 86 -0.44 -8.77 6.92
N ASP A 87 0.17 -9.16 8.05
CA ASP A 87 -0.17 -10.35 8.84
C ASP A 87 -1.62 -10.36 9.34
N VAL A 88 -2.12 -9.20 9.78
CA VAL A 88 -3.50 -9.03 10.23
C VAL A 88 -4.47 -9.25 9.08
N VAL A 89 -4.16 -8.68 7.90
CA VAL A 89 -5.02 -8.75 6.71
C VAL A 89 -4.91 -10.12 6.01
N THR A 90 -3.78 -10.82 6.14
CA THR A 90 -3.51 -12.10 5.48
C THR A 90 -3.68 -13.31 6.38
N SER A 91 -4.46 -13.21 7.46
CA SER A 91 -4.78 -14.34 8.36
C SER A 91 -5.28 -15.62 7.63
N LEU A 92 -5.57 -15.54 6.32
CA LEU A 92 -6.04 -16.61 5.45
C LEU A 92 -5.19 -16.86 4.19
N VAL A 93 -4.07 -16.14 3.98
CA VAL A 93 -3.24 -16.27 2.77
C VAL A 93 -1.78 -16.35 3.18
N THR A 94 -1.13 -17.49 2.95
CA THR A 94 0.33 -17.59 3.04
C THR A 94 0.92 -16.52 2.13
N VAL A 95 1.56 -15.48 2.68
CA VAL A 95 2.17 -14.34 1.94
C VAL A 95 3.48 -14.77 1.27
N ASN A 96 3.45 -15.97 0.69
CA ASN A 96 4.44 -16.51 -0.24
C ASN A 96 3.81 -16.58 -1.65
N VAL A 97 2.82 -15.72 -1.91
CA VAL A 97 2.28 -15.55 -3.25
C VAL A 97 3.28 -14.70 -4.00
N ALA A 98 3.87 -15.26 -5.08
CA ALA A 98 4.79 -14.55 -5.95
C ALA A 98 4.25 -13.18 -6.41
N GLN A 99 2.93 -13.00 -6.38
CA GLN A 99 2.21 -11.80 -6.77
C GLN A 99 1.09 -11.48 -5.77
N THR A 100 1.12 -10.29 -5.18
CA THR A 100 0.19 -9.82 -4.16
C THR A 100 -0.59 -8.60 -4.66
N LEU A 101 -1.92 -8.72 -4.75
CA LEU A 101 -2.79 -7.61 -5.10
C LEU A 101 -3.20 -6.88 -3.82
N VAL A 102 -2.78 -5.63 -3.64
CA VAL A 102 -3.24 -4.77 -2.55
C VAL A 102 -4.29 -3.81 -3.11
N ARG A 103 -5.46 -3.76 -2.46
CA ARG A 103 -6.54 -2.82 -2.76
C ARG A 103 -6.77 -1.94 -1.54
N ILE A 104 -6.85 -0.64 -1.78
CA ILE A 104 -7.09 0.37 -0.77
C ILE A 104 -8.38 1.08 -1.14
N ASN A 105 -9.31 1.21 -0.19
CA ASN A 105 -10.53 2.00 -0.35
C ASN A 105 -10.63 3.05 0.76
N VAL A 106 -11.16 4.21 0.39
CA VAL A 106 -11.51 5.25 1.37
C VAL A 106 -12.92 4.96 1.88
N GLU A 107 -13.02 4.51 3.13
CA GLU A 107 -14.28 4.04 3.73
C GLU A 107 -14.94 5.12 4.61
N GLY A 108 -16.16 4.88 5.08
CA GLY A 108 -16.79 5.72 6.12
C GLY A 108 -17.64 6.88 5.57
N SER A 109 -17.58 8.05 6.23
CA SER A 109 -18.48 9.19 5.95
C SER A 109 -18.06 9.95 4.68
N VAL A 110 -18.98 10.74 4.10
CA VAL A 110 -18.71 11.56 2.90
C VAL A 110 -17.58 12.59 3.09
N SER A 111 -17.21 12.89 4.34
CA SER A 111 -16.10 13.78 4.70
C SER A 111 -14.76 13.07 4.88
N ASN A 112 -14.70 11.75 4.68
CA ASN A 112 -13.45 11.02 4.75
C ASN A 112 -12.64 11.21 3.46
N ARG A 113 -11.39 11.65 3.63
CA ARG A 113 -10.45 11.94 2.56
C ARG A 113 -9.07 11.42 2.97
N ILE A 114 -8.39 10.79 2.02
CA ILE A 114 -6.96 10.54 2.11
C ILE A 114 -6.24 11.44 1.11
N ASN A 115 -5.04 11.88 1.47
CA ASN A 115 -4.16 12.60 0.56
C ASN A 115 -2.92 11.74 0.28
N LEU A 116 -3.01 10.79 -0.66
CA LEU A 116 -1.91 9.89 -0.95
C LEU A 116 -0.76 10.67 -1.61
N GLU A 117 0.41 10.67 -0.98
CA GLU A 117 1.62 11.24 -1.57
C GLU A 117 2.42 10.17 -2.31
N ASN A 118 2.69 9.06 -1.61
CA ASN A 118 3.38 7.90 -2.15
C ASN A 118 3.01 6.62 -1.36
N ILE A 119 3.38 5.49 -1.94
CA ILE A 119 3.33 4.16 -1.33
C ILE A 119 4.77 3.72 -1.12
N THR A 120 5.13 3.35 0.11
CA THR A 120 6.44 2.77 0.41
C THR A 120 6.33 1.25 0.48
N LEU A 121 7.13 0.57 -0.33
CA LEU A 121 7.17 -0.89 -0.45
C LEU A 121 8.54 -1.43 -0.11
N ASN A 122 8.65 -2.73 0.17
CA ASN A 122 9.95 -3.39 0.19
C ASN A 122 10.56 -3.43 -1.23
N ALA A 123 11.83 -3.05 -1.36
CA ALA A 123 12.59 -3.05 -2.63
C ALA A 123 13.14 -4.43 -3.00
N VAL A 124 12.42 -5.50 -2.68
CA VAL A 124 12.90 -6.84 -3.01
C VAL A 124 12.52 -7.17 -4.45
N TRP A 125 13.14 -6.48 -5.42
CA TRP A 125 13.41 -7.10 -6.70
C TRP A 125 14.67 -7.96 -6.51
N ALA A 126 14.49 -9.21 -6.11
CA ALA A 126 15.56 -10.20 -6.24
C ALA A 126 15.45 -10.81 -7.64
N PRO A 127 16.49 -10.74 -8.50
CA PRO A 127 16.56 -11.61 -9.64
C PRO A 127 16.52 -13.05 -9.11
N VAL A 128 15.64 -13.89 -9.64
CA VAL A 128 15.73 -15.33 -9.45
C VAL A 128 17.06 -15.77 -10.07
N ILE A 129 18.13 -15.83 -9.27
CA ILE A 129 19.34 -16.52 -9.68
C ILE A 129 19.00 -18.01 -9.55
N GLY A 130 18.78 -18.64 -10.70
CA GLY A 130 18.46 -20.06 -10.83
C GLY A 130 19.53 -20.97 -10.20
N PRO A 131 19.25 -22.29 -10.13
CA PRO A 131 20.04 -23.20 -9.32
C PRO A 131 21.44 -23.35 -9.90
N THR A 132 22.45 -23.05 -9.09
CA THR A 132 23.79 -23.62 -9.31
C THR A 132 23.71 -25.09 -8.95
N LEU A 133 23.98 -25.91 -9.97
CA LEU A 133 24.19 -27.36 -9.92
C LEU A 133 25.10 -27.80 -8.78
#